data_AF-A0A924LR46-F1
#
_entry.id   AF-A0A924LR46-F1
#
_cell.length_a   1.000
_cell.length_b   1.000
_cell.length_c   1.000
_cell.angle_alpha   90.00
_cell.angle_beta   90.00
_cell.angle_gamma   90.00
#
_symmetry.space_group_name_H-M   'P 1'
#
loop_
_entity.id
_entity.type
_entity.pdbx_description
1 polymer ?
#
loop_
_entity_poly.entity_id
_entity_poly.type
_entity_poly.pdbx_seq_one_letter_code
_entity_poly.pdbx_strand_id
1 'polypeptide(L)'
;IPGLTVDPQNGRIIFTTVEPFGKYLFNKLRTSPAEDYEDITTNTLSYNANQYKYVFRSLYKKTQTQALQDSEKNKYQLKGKFKSTSGDGIPLGAINVPKGSVVVTAGGRVLTEGADYTVNYQQGRVQILDPSLQASNTPIQVSVENNAVFGQQTRRFMGLNVEHKFSKNFILGATFLKMTERPFTQKSVYGQESVNNTIFGLNGNFSTEVPFLTRLVNKLPNLDTDVPSNVAIKGEIAFLKPDTPSQDKFNGQSTVYVDDFEGSQSNIDMRSPLSWSFSSVPKKEGSSASYNDFGANAVDKSYGYKRSKLSWYNIDPTFYGTRPAGITDNDLSLNKTRRVFSDELYPNTDIAAGQTSVVNTLDLTYYPTERGLYNNNPTFASATPNDNFGGIIRSLSSTNFEQSNVEFIQFWMMDPYFDPGAGNPQEIIPTNTGKLFFNLGEISEDVLQDGKKQYENGLPAQGSTLPTTPSIWGKIPSSQSLVYAFDVDPTNRSVQDVGLDGLSDGEEGAIYNNYANLPDPAADNYQYYLQATGDVLQRYKNYNNVQNNSPVDVTNDNRGNSTTPDVEDINRDNTMNTVNAYYEYSIDLKPGVAITD
;
A
#
# COMPACT_ATOMS: atom_id res chain seq x y z
N ILE A 1 -23.91 10.22 -26.84
CA ILE A 1 -24.23 9.09 -27.74
C ILE A 1 -23.70 7.82 -27.09
N PRO A 2 -24.57 6.86 -26.73
CA PRO A 2 -24.14 5.58 -26.18
C PRO A 2 -23.11 4.90 -27.08
N GLY A 3 -22.02 4.39 -26.50
CA GLY A 3 -20.94 3.70 -27.22
C GLY A 3 -19.96 4.61 -27.96
N LEU A 4 -20.26 5.90 -28.13
CA LEU A 4 -19.35 6.86 -28.78
C LEU A 4 -18.82 7.91 -27.81
N THR A 5 -19.70 8.57 -27.06
CA THR A 5 -19.32 9.66 -26.14
C THR A 5 -19.62 9.33 -24.68
N VAL A 6 -20.35 8.25 -24.43
CA VAL A 6 -20.72 7.78 -23.09
C VAL A 6 -20.73 6.26 -23.13
N ASP A 7 -20.05 5.64 -22.16
CA ASP A 7 -20.26 4.25 -21.76
C ASP A 7 -21.35 4.25 -20.66
N PRO A 8 -22.61 3.88 -20.99
CA PRO A 8 -23.72 3.95 -20.05
C PRO A 8 -23.62 2.94 -18.91
N GLN A 9 -22.89 1.83 -19.12
CA GLN A 9 -22.80 0.76 -18.12
C GLN A 9 -21.91 1.16 -16.96
N ASN A 10 -20.77 1.78 -17.26
CA ASN A 10 -19.78 2.17 -16.25
C ASN A 10 -19.79 3.68 -15.94
N GLY A 11 -20.69 4.45 -16.57
CA GLY A 11 -20.78 5.90 -16.36
C GLY A 11 -19.57 6.69 -16.87
N ARG A 12 -18.82 6.15 -17.83
CA ARG A 12 -17.62 6.83 -18.37
C ARG A 12 -18.00 7.81 -19.46
N ILE A 13 -17.45 9.01 -19.40
CA ILE A 13 -17.55 10.01 -20.46
C ILE A 13 -16.35 9.84 -21.37
N ILE A 14 -16.60 9.73 -22.68
CA ILE A 14 -15.57 9.52 -23.70
C ILE A 14 -15.55 10.75 -24.61
N PHE A 15 -14.40 11.41 -24.71
CA PHE A 15 -14.20 12.47 -25.69
C PHE A 15 -14.03 11.85 -27.08
N THR A 16 -14.57 12.50 -28.11
CA THR A 16 -14.47 12.02 -29.51
C THR A 16 -13.11 12.30 -30.15
N THR A 17 -12.11 12.68 -29.36
CA THR A 17 -10.76 13.01 -29.79
C THR A 17 -9.77 12.32 -28.85
N VAL A 18 -8.62 11.92 -29.39
CA VAL A 18 -7.58 11.21 -28.61
C VAL A 18 -6.98 12.11 -27.53
N GLU A 19 -6.73 13.38 -27.88
CA GLU A 19 -6.13 14.36 -26.97
C GLU A 19 -6.97 15.64 -26.91
N PRO A 20 -8.15 15.62 -26.25
CA PRO A 20 -9.09 16.75 -26.22
C PRO A 20 -8.47 18.02 -25.64
N PHE A 21 -7.63 17.89 -24.60
CA PHE A 21 -6.96 19.03 -23.95
C PHE A 21 -5.53 19.28 -24.48
N GLY A 22 -5.02 18.40 -25.34
CA GLY A 22 -3.69 18.48 -25.95
C GLY A 22 -3.80 18.91 -27.40
N LYS A 23 -3.51 17.98 -28.31
CA LYS A 23 -3.48 18.22 -29.76
C LYS A 23 -4.75 18.85 -30.34
N TYR A 24 -5.93 18.51 -29.81
CA TYR A 24 -7.18 19.11 -30.29
C TYR A 24 -7.23 20.63 -30.02
N LEU A 25 -6.94 21.05 -28.78
CA LEU A 25 -6.86 22.48 -28.44
C LEU A 25 -5.73 23.17 -29.19
N PHE A 26 -4.58 22.51 -29.35
CA PHE A 26 -3.46 23.06 -30.11
C PHE A 26 -3.89 23.45 -31.53
N ASN A 27 -4.51 22.51 -32.27
CA ASN A 27 -4.99 22.75 -33.63
C ASN A 27 -6.11 23.78 -33.68
N LYS A 28 -6.99 23.79 -32.67
CA LYS A 28 -8.13 24.73 -32.61
C LYS A 28 -7.68 26.17 -32.37
N LEU A 29 -6.60 26.35 -31.61
CA LEU A 29 -5.99 27.64 -31.28
C LEU A 29 -4.86 28.02 -32.24
N ARG A 30 -4.64 27.23 -33.30
CA ARG A 30 -3.53 27.43 -34.23
C ARG A 30 -3.73 28.68 -35.08
N THR A 31 -2.73 29.55 -35.13
CA THR A 31 -2.80 30.80 -35.91
C THR A 31 -1.83 30.84 -37.09
N SER A 32 -0.79 30.01 -37.07
CA SER A 32 0.21 29.90 -38.12
C SER A 32 0.53 28.43 -38.43
N PRO A 33 0.79 28.06 -39.69
CA PRO A 33 1.31 26.73 -40.03
C PRO A 33 2.70 26.42 -39.45
N ALA A 34 3.45 27.43 -38.98
CA ALA A 34 4.77 27.27 -38.38
C ALA A 34 4.72 26.75 -36.93
N GLU A 35 3.55 26.78 -36.29
CA GLU A 35 3.34 26.24 -34.94
C GLU A 35 3.36 24.71 -34.99
N ASP A 36 4.17 24.07 -34.14
CA ASP A 36 4.36 22.61 -34.08
C ASP A 36 4.03 22.05 -32.68
N TYR A 37 3.15 21.06 -32.63
CA TYR A 37 2.72 20.41 -31.40
C TYR A 37 3.81 19.53 -30.76
N GLU A 38 4.71 18.98 -31.59
CA GLU A 38 5.74 18.04 -31.13
C GLU A 38 7.06 18.74 -30.76
N ASP A 39 7.23 20.01 -31.13
CA ASP A 39 8.39 20.79 -30.73
C ASP A 39 8.27 21.18 -29.24
N ILE A 40 9.19 20.62 -28.44
CA ILE A 40 9.31 20.80 -26.99
C ILE A 40 10.20 22.01 -26.65
N THR A 41 10.92 22.57 -27.62
CA THR A 41 11.79 23.71 -27.35
C THR A 41 10.92 24.93 -27.02
N THR A 42 11.31 25.69 -26.00
CA THR A 42 10.64 26.92 -25.56
C THR A 42 10.77 28.06 -26.59
N ASN A 43 10.97 27.73 -27.86
CA ASN A 43 11.07 28.68 -28.95
C ASN A 43 9.69 29.28 -29.20
N THR A 44 9.62 30.61 -29.27
CA THR A 44 8.36 31.37 -29.38
C THR A 44 7.64 31.19 -30.72
N LEU A 45 8.20 30.40 -31.63
CA LEU A 45 7.63 30.08 -32.94
C LEU A 45 6.71 28.85 -32.93
N SER A 46 6.88 27.93 -31.98
CA SER A 46 6.21 26.62 -32.01
C SER A 46 4.85 26.64 -31.33
N TYR A 47 4.65 27.53 -30.35
CA TYR A 47 3.39 27.77 -29.65
C TYR A 47 3.10 29.27 -29.63
N ASN A 48 1.87 29.66 -29.97
CA ASN A 48 1.38 31.01 -29.68
C ASN A 48 0.95 31.16 -28.21
N ALA A 49 0.71 32.41 -27.78
CA ALA A 49 0.39 32.73 -26.39
C ALA A 49 -0.86 32.00 -25.85
N ASN A 50 -1.87 31.75 -26.68
CA ASN A 50 -3.07 31.01 -26.26
C ASN A 50 -2.77 29.51 -26.14
N GLN A 51 -2.02 28.94 -27.09
CA GLN A 51 -1.62 27.54 -27.02
C GLN A 51 -0.79 27.26 -25.78
N TYR A 52 0.17 28.14 -25.45
CA TYR A 52 1.01 27.99 -24.25
C TYR A 52 0.17 27.91 -22.95
N LYS A 53 -0.90 28.71 -22.88
CA LYS A 53 -1.78 28.77 -21.71
C LYS A 53 -2.75 27.59 -21.59
N TYR A 54 -3.29 27.11 -22.71
CA TYR A 54 -4.41 26.15 -22.69
C TYR A 54 -4.02 24.72 -23.09
N VAL A 55 -2.99 24.51 -23.90
CA VAL A 55 -2.63 23.18 -24.42
C VAL A 55 -1.94 22.36 -23.33
N PHE A 56 -2.65 21.38 -22.78
CA PHE A 56 -2.16 20.51 -21.73
C PHE A 56 -1.51 19.24 -22.31
N ARG A 57 -0.39 19.41 -23.02
CA ARG A 57 0.35 18.31 -23.66
C ARG A 57 0.89 17.27 -22.67
N SER A 58 1.37 17.73 -21.50
CA SER A 58 1.92 16.86 -20.45
C SER A 58 0.95 15.76 -20.01
N LEU A 59 -0.36 16.04 -20.03
CA LEU A 59 -1.42 15.06 -19.71
C LEU A 59 -1.41 13.81 -20.60
N TYR A 60 -0.92 13.91 -21.84
CA TYR A 60 -0.93 12.82 -22.82
C TYR A 60 0.46 12.27 -23.16
N LYS A 61 1.52 13.05 -22.91
CA LYS A 61 2.90 12.71 -23.29
C LYS A 61 3.79 12.37 -22.10
N LYS A 62 3.32 12.57 -20.87
CA LYS A 62 4.01 12.23 -19.63
C LYS A 62 3.13 11.31 -18.77
N THR A 63 3.71 10.74 -17.72
CA THR A 63 2.95 10.00 -16.72
C THR A 63 1.99 10.92 -15.97
N GLN A 64 0.93 10.36 -15.38
CA GLN A 64 -0.05 11.12 -14.61
C GLN A 64 0.62 11.93 -13.49
N THR A 65 1.56 11.33 -12.74
CA THR A 65 2.31 12.02 -11.67
C THR A 65 3.04 13.26 -12.18
N GLN A 66 3.80 13.13 -13.27
CA GLN A 66 4.52 14.26 -13.85
C GLN A 66 3.57 15.31 -14.44
N ALA A 67 2.43 14.91 -14.99
CA ALA A 67 1.42 15.83 -15.48
C ALA A 67 0.74 16.63 -14.35
N LEU A 68 0.58 16.04 -13.16
CA LEU A 68 0.04 16.74 -11.98
C LEU A 68 0.95 17.88 -11.51
N GLN A 69 2.27 17.75 -11.72
CA GLN A 69 3.24 18.83 -11.41
C GLN A 69 3.07 20.05 -12.34
N ASP A 70 2.49 19.90 -13.54
CA ASP A 70 2.12 21.00 -14.45
C ASP A 70 0.78 21.64 -14.02
N SER A 71 0.77 22.15 -12.78
CA SER A 71 -0.41 22.73 -12.11
C SER A 71 -0.99 23.95 -12.83
N GLU A 72 -0.17 24.64 -13.65
CA GLU A 72 -0.61 25.80 -14.40
C GLU A 72 -1.71 25.49 -15.41
N LYS A 73 -1.66 24.28 -16.00
CA LYS A 73 -2.60 23.81 -17.03
C LYS A 73 -3.64 22.82 -16.51
N ASN A 74 -3.43 22.24 -15.33
CA ASN A 74 -4.38 21.35 -14.66
C ASN A 74 -5.57 22.11 -14.05
N LYS A 75 -6.37 22.76 -14.91
CA LYS A 75 -7.50 23.63 -14.53
C LYS A 75 -8.81 23.29 -15.25
N TYR A 76 -8.83 22.19 -15.99
CA TYR A 76 -10.02 21.71 -16.69
C TYR A 76 -10.92 20.94 -15.73
N GLN A 77 -12.14 21.41 -15.51
CA GLN A 77 -13.13 20.76 -14.65
C GLN A 77 -14.41 20.45 -15.42
N LEU A 78 -14.80 19.18 -15.46
CA LEU A 78 -16.09 18.74 -16.00
C LEU A 78 -17.05 18.46 -14.85
N LYS A 79 -18.13 19.24 -14.75
CA LYS A 79 -19.20 19.03 -13.75
C LYS A 79 -20.43 18.47 -14.46
N GLY A 80 -21.01 17.41 -13.90
CA GLY A 80 -22.23 16.79 -14.40
C GLY A 80 -23.12 16.30 -13.26
N LYS A 81 -24.39 16.03 -13.57
CA LYS A 81 -25.34 15.36 -12.67
C LYS A 81 -25.87 14.13 -13.39
N PHE A 82 -25.99 13.01 -12.67
CA PHE A 82 -26.58 11.78 -13.16
C PHE A 82 -27.60 11.26 -12.15
N LYS A 83 -28.52 10.41 -12.59
CA LYS A 83 -29.51 9.74 -11.74
C LYS A 83 -29.49 8.25 -12.07
N SER A 84 -29.42 7.40 -11.06
CA SER A 84 -29.52 5.94 -11.28
C SER A 84 -30.96 5.57 -11.64
N THR A 85 -31.13 4.58 -12.51
CA THR A 85 -32.42 4.01 -12.91
C THR A 85 -32.96 2.99 -11.90
N SER A 86 -32.29 2.77 -10.75
CA SER A 86 -32.55 1.60 -9.91
C SER A 86 -33.60 1.79 -8.79
N GLY A 87 -34.74 1.13 -9.00
CA GLY A 87 -35.76 0.86 -7.99
C GLY A 87 -36.88 1.90 -7.92
N ASP A 88 -38.05 1.44 -7.46
CA ASP A 88 -39.18 2.31 -7.15
C ASP A 88 -38.81 3.24 -5.97
N GLY A 89 -39.14 4.52 -6.09
CA GLY A 89 -38.82 5.56 -5.10
C GLY A 89 -37.36 6.06 -5.07
N ILE A 90 -37.15 7.13 -4.32
CA ILE A 90 -35.87 7.80 -4.05
C ILE A 90 -35.15 7.04 -2.93
N PRO A 91 -33.95 6.49 -3.16
CA PRO A 91 -33.18 5.84 -2.10
C PRO A 91 -32.61 6.87 -1.12
N LEU A 92 -32.76 6.62 0.18
CA LEU A 92 -32.25 7.47 1.27
C LEU A 92 -30.76 7.23 1.58
N GLY A 93 -30.17 6.14 1.08
CA GLY A 93 -28.79 5.78 1.37
C GLY A 93 -28.55 5.22 2.78
N ALA A 94 -29.62 4.97 3.54
CA ALA A 94 -29.58 4.37 4.87
C ALA A 94 -30.65 3.28 4.98
N ILE A 95 -30.37 2.19 5.70
CA ILE A 95 -31.34 1.14 6.00
C ILE A 95 -31.82 1.29 7.45
N ASN A 96 -33.04 0.82 7.76
CA ASN A 96 -33.63 0.94 9.11
C ASN A 96 -33.64 2.38 9.65
N VAL A 97 -34.08 3.31 8.80
CA VAL A 97 -34.20 4.74 9.12
C VAL A 97 -35.18 4.94 10.28
N PRO A 98 -34.85 5.75 11.30
CA PRO A 98 -35.78 6.11 12.36
C PRO A 98 -37.09 6.69 11.82
N LYS A 99 -38.23 6.22 12.36
CA LYS A 99 -39.55 6.71 11.93
C LYS A 99 -39.71 8.21 12.23
N GLY A 100 -40.22 8.97 11.27
CA GLY A 100 -40.45 10.42 11.41
C GLY A 100 -39.21 11.30 11.24
N SER A 101 -38.04 10.73 10.93
CA SER A 101 -36.81 11.52 10.69
C SER A 101 -36.64 12.00 9.24
N VAL A 102 -37.52 11.55 8.34
CA VAL A 102 -37.45 11.87 6.92
C VAL A 102 -38.24 13.13 6.64
N VAL A 103 -37.56 14.15 6.12
CA VAL A 103 -38.18 15.41 5.70
C VAL A 103 -37.98 15.58 4.20
N VAL A 104 -39.07 15.61 3.45
CA VAL A 104 -39.06 15.77 1.99
C VAL A 104 -39.51 17.18 1.65
N THR A 105 -38.74 17.89 0.83
CA THR A 105 -39.09 19.21 0.33
C THR A 105 -39.06 19.25 -1.20
N ALA A 106 -40.00 19.96 -1.81
CA ALA A 106 -40.04 20.18 -3.25
C ALA A 106 -40.41 21.65 -3.52
N GLY A 107 -39.61 22.34 -4.34
CA GLY A 107 -39.86 23.74 -4.69
C GLY A 107 -39.92 24.69 -3.49
N GLY A 108 -39.21 24.36 -2.39
CA GLY A 108 -39.23 25.13 -1.14
C GLY A 108 -40.40 24.82 -0.19
N ARG A 109 -41.34 23.94 -0.58
CA ARG A 109 -42.44 23.47 0.27
C ARG A 109 -42.06 22.14 0.93
N VAL A 110 -42.26 22.03 2.25
CA VAL A 110 -42.21 20.74 2.95
C VAL A 110 -43.44 19.91 2.56
N LEU A 111 -43.20 18.70 2.08
CA LEU A 111 -44.25 17.76 1.70
C LEU A 111 -44.80 17.03 2.92
N THR A 112 -46.03 16.53 2.83
CA THR A 112 -46.69 15.81 3.92
C THR A 112 -46.61 14.30 3.72
N GLU A 113 -46.04 13.57 4.68
CA GLU A 113 -46.01 12.11 4.66
C GLU A 113 -47.44 11.53 4.72
N GLY A 114 -47.73 10.52 3.90
CA GLY A 114 -49.04 9.89 3.76
C GLY A 114 -49.97 10.56 2.74
N ALA A 115 -49.72 11.82 2.37
CA ALA A 115 -50.48 12.54 1.35
C ALA A 115 -49.66 12.77 0.07
N ASP A 116 -48.49 13.40 0.22
CA ASP A 116 -47.64 13.77 -0.92
C ASP A 116 -46.58 12.69 -1.21
N TYR A 117 -46.18 11.91 -0.20
CA TYR A 117 -45.18 10.83 -0.30
C TYR A 117 -45.35 9.78 0.81
N THR A 118 -44.74 8.61 0.65
CA THR A 118 -44.63 7.56 1.67
C THR A 118 -43.19 7.13 1.86
N VAL A 119 -42.84 6.69 3.07
CA VAL A 119 -41.49 6.23 3.41
C VAL A 119 -41.49 4.75 3.77
N ASN A 120 -40.68 3.95 3.08
CA ASN A 120 -40.29 2.62 3.55
C ASN A 120 -39.07 2.76 4.47
N TYR A 121 -39.31 2.83 5.78
CA TYR A 121 -38.27 3.02 6.79
C TYR A 121 -37.29 1.84 6.90
N GLN A 122 -37.73 0.62 6.59
CA GLN A 122 -36.85 -0.56 6.63
C GLN A 122 -35.87 -0.56 5.45
N GLN A 123 -36.39 -0.34 4.24
CA GLN A 123 -35.60 -0.33 3.01
C GLN A 123 -34.91 1.02 2.74
N GLY A 124 -35.29 2.08 3.46
CA GLY A 124 -34.74 3.42 3.28
C GLY A 124 -35.14 4.04 1.94
N ARG A 125 -36.43 4.02 1.59
CA ARG A 125 -36.91 4.55 0.30
C ARG A 125 -38.08 5.50 0.49
N VAL A 126 -38.11 6.57 -0.31
CA VAL A 126 -39.21 7.55 -0.36
C VAL A 126 -39.93 7.44 -1.68
N GLN A 127 -41.23 7.19 -1.66
CA GLN A 127 -42.06 7.14 -2.86
C GLN A 127 -42.96 8.36 -2.89
N ILE A 128 -42.89 9.15 -3.97
CA ILE A 128 -43.73 10.33 -4.14
C ILE A 128 -45.10 9.87 -4.63
N LEU A 129 -46.17 10.31 -3.99
CA LEU A 129 -47.55 9.98 -4.33
C LEU A 129 -48.21 11.04 -5.22
N ASP A 130 -47.81 12.31 -5.09
CA ASP A 130 -48.37 13.42 -5.87
C ASP A 130 -47.96 13.33 -7.36
N PRO A 131 -48.90 13.05 -8.30
CA PRO A 131 -48.60 12.91 -9.72
C PRO A 131 -48.10 14.20 -10.36
N SER A 132 -48.51 15.36 -9.82
CA SER A 132 -48.07 16.66 -10.34
C SER A 132 -46.58 16.88 -10.04
N LEU A 133 -46.11 16.48 -8.85
CA LEU A 133 -44.70 16.54 -8.48
C LEU A 133 -43.87 15.54 -9.27
N GLN A 134 -44.37 14.32 -9.48
CA GLN A 134 -43.70 13.31 -10.30
C GLN A 134 -43.47 13.79 -11.74
N ALA A 135 -44.43 14.52 -12.33
CA ALA A 135 -44.33 15.04 -13.69
C ALA A 135 -43.53 16.36 -13.81
N SER A 136 -43.41 17.13 -12.71
CA SER A 136 -42.89 18.50 -12.75
C SER A 136 -41.37 18.65 -12.94
N ASN A 137 -40.58 17.57 -12.87
CA ASN A 137 -39.11 17.61 -12.78
C ASN A 137 -38.55 18.56 -11.70
N THR A 138 -39.38 18.95 -10.72
CA THR A 138 -38.97 19.81 -9.61
C THR A 138 -37.95 19.07 -8.76
N PRO A 139 -36.81 19.69 -8.39
CA PRO A 139 -35.84 19.06 -7.49
C PRO A 139 -36.50 18.74 -6.14
N ILE A 140 -36.48 17.45 -5.78
CA ILE A 140 -36.93 16.95 -4.49
C ILE A 140 -35.70 16.75 -3.62
N GLN A 141 -35.66 17.43 -2.48
CA GLN A 141 -34.61 17.27 -1.49
C GLN A 141 -35.14 16.44 -0.33
N VAL A 142 -34.36 15.46 0.10
CA VAL A 142 -34.72 14.59 1.21
C VAL A 142 -33.63 14.68 2.27
N SER A 143 -34.02 15.05 3.48
CA SER A 143 -33.17 15.01 4.66
C SER A 143 -33.57 13.79 5.49
N VAL A 144 -32.57 13.07 5.99
CA VAL A 144 -32.77 11.84 6.77
C VAL A 144 -31.79 11.81 7.94
N GLU A 145 -32.26 11.37 9.09
CA GLU A 145 -31.39 11.01 10.22
C GLU A 145 -30.99 9.54 10.10
N ASN A 146 -29.69 9.25 10.21
CA ASN A 146 -29.16 7.89 10.16
C ASN A 146 -28.50 7.52 11.50
N ASN A 147 -28.87 6.38 12.05
CA ASN A 147 -28.30 5.82 13.28
C ASN A 147 -27.17 4.80 13.03
N ALA A 148 -27.02 4.33 11.78
CA ALA A 148 -26.00 3.36 11.38
C ALA A 148 -24.67 4.06 11.10
N VAL A 149 -24.08 4.60 12.16
CA VAL A 149 -22.87 5.39 12.08
C VAL A 149 -21.75 4.70 12.86
N PHE A 150 -20.80 4.10 12.15
CA PHE A 150 -19.61 3.50 12.76
C PHE A 150 -18.46 4.52 12.80
N GLY A 151 -17.80 4.66 13.94
CA GLY A 151 -16.57 5.46 14.06
C GLY A 151 -16.74 6.99 13.98
N GLN A 152 -17.90 7.56 14.33
CA GLN A 152 -18.06 9.02 14.42
C GLN A 152 -17.75 9.59 15.82
N GLN A 153 -17.44 10.88 15.81
CA GLN A 153 -17.27 11.70 17.01
C GLN A 153 -18.54 11.65 17.88
N THR A 154 -18.35 11.65 19.20
CA THR A 154 -19.49 11.65 20.12
C THR A 154 -20.23 12.98 20.03
N ARG A 155 -21.53 12.93 19.74
CA ARG A 155 -22.41 14.11 19.69
C ARG A 155 -23.22 14.24 20.97
N ARG A 156 -23.35 15.47 21.47
CA ARG A 156 -24.29 15.83 22.55
C ARG A 156 -25.30 16.83 22.00
N PHE A 157 -26.57 16.44 22.07
CA PHE A 157 -27.69 17.30 21.70
C PHE A 157 -28.47 17.67 22.96
N MET A 158 -28.47 18.95 23.32
CA MET A 158 -29.21 19.51 24.44
C MET A 158 -30.24 20.48 23.90
N GLY A 159 -31.44 20.51 24.47
CA GLY A 159 -32.43 21.47 24.03
C GLY A 159 -33.57 21.64 25.01
N LEU A 160 -34.23 22.79 24.90
CA LEU A 160 -35.43 23.14 25.62
C LEU A 160 -36.40 23.79 24.62
N ASN A 161 -37.62 23.30 24.54
CA ASN A 161 -38.69 23.96 23.81
C ASN A 161 -39.78 24.38 24.80
N VAL A 162 -40.09 25.66 24.85
CA VAL A 162 -41.16 26.22 25.67
C VAL A 162 -42.30 26.60 24.76
N GLU A 163 -43.45 25.96 24.93
CA GLU A 163 -44.65 26.24 24.15
C GLU A 163 -45.72 26.85 25.05
N HIS A 164 -46.27 28.00 24.64
CA HIS A 164 -47.36 28.66 25.33
C HIS A 164 -48.60 28.76 24.44
N LYS A 165 -49.70 28.19 24.93
CA LYS A 165 -51.00 28.21 24.26
C LYS A 165 -51.83 29.38 24.77
N PHE A 166 -51.80 30.49 24.04
CA PHE A 166 -52.59 31.69 24.36
C PHE A 166 -54.09 31.50 24.15
N SER A 167 -54.48 30.66 23.18
CA SER A 167 -55.89 30.31 22.95
C SER A 167 -56.01 28.92 22.32
N LYS A 168 -57.24 28.45 22.07
CA LYS A 168 -57.46 27.20 21.32
C LYS A 168 -56.83 27.21 19.92
N ASN A 169 -56.67 28.41 19.35
CA ASN A 169 -56.31 28.64 17.95
C ASN A 169 -54.94 29.29 17.76
N PHE A 170 -54.26 29.69 18.86
CA PHE A 170 -52.97 30.39 18.80
C PHE A 170 -51.97 29.81 19.80
N ILE A 171 -50.81 29.41 19.27
CA ILE A 171 -49.68 28.88 20.01
C ILE A 171 -48.43 29.66 19.61
N LEU A 172 -47.61 29.98 20.60
CA LEU A 172 -46.28 30.55 20.41
C LEU A 172 -45.27 29.68 21.16
N GLY A 173 -44.17 29.34 20.51
CA GLY A 173 -43.06 28.59 21.09
C GLY A 173 -41.74 29.33 20.99
N ALA A 174 -40.84 28.96 21.88
CA ALA A 174 -39.44 29.36 21.88
C ALA A 174 -38.57 28.13 22.07
N THR A 175 -37.60 27.93 21.18
CA THR A 175 -36.72 26.77 21.18
C THR A 175 -35.28 27.19 21.43
N PHE A 176 -34.60 26.51 22.33
CA PHE A 176 -33.16 26.57 22.52
C PHE A 176 -32.57 25.20 22.22
N LEU A 177 -31.61 25.11 21.32
CA LEU A 177 -30.89 23.87 21.03
C LEU A 177 -29.38 24.13 21.07
N LYS A 178 -28.62 23.15 21.54
CA LYS A 178 -27.17 23.13 21.50
C LYS A 178 -26.69 21.75 21.07
N MET A 179 -25.94 21.72 19.97
CA MET A 179 -25.30 20.51 19.46
C MET A 179 -23.79 20.67 19.57
N THR A 180 -23.15 19.81 20.35
CA THR A 180 -21.70 19.81 20.53
C THR A 180 -21.13 18.45 20.14
N GLU A 181 -20.17 18.44 19.24
CA GLU A 181 -19.37 17.28 18.89
C GLU A 181 -18.08 17.29 19.71
N ARG A 182 -17.61 16.10 20.09
CA ARG A 182 -16.34 15.93 20.78
C ARG A 182 -15.30 15.42 19.79
N PRO A 183 -14.21 16.17 19.51
CA PRO A 183 -13.18 15.70 18.60
C PRO A 183 -12.46 14.48 19.20
N PHE A 184 -11.91 13.62 18.33
CA PHE A 184 -11.15 12.44 18.76
C PHE A 184 -9.82 12.83 19.40
N THR A 185 -9.13 13.80 18.80
CA THR A 185 -7.86 14.36 19.24
C THR A 185 -7.99 15.88 19.35
N GLN A 186 -6.98 16.56 19.88
CA GLN A 186 -6.96 18.03 19.91
C GLN A 186 -6.60 18.65 18.55
N LYS A 187 -6.09 17.83 17.61
CA LYS A 187 -5.76 18.24 16.25
C LYS A 187 -6.95 17.94 15.34
N SER A 188 -7.80 18.94 15.10
CA SER A 188 -8.89 18.83 14.12
C SER A 188 -8.34 19.00 12.70
N VAL A 189 -8.44 17.97 11.87
CA VAL A 189 -8.04 18.00 10.46
C VAL A 189 -9.18 18.57 9.61
N TYR A 190 -8.84 19.27 8.53
CA TYR A 190 -9.80 19.84 7.59
C TYR A 190 -10.77 18.78 7.04
N GLY A 191 -12.08 19.07 7.07
CA GLY A 191 -13.16 18.16 6.68
C GLY A 191 -13.62 17.18 7.76
N GLN A 192 -12.94 17.13 8.91
CA GLN A 192 -13.35 16.38 10.11
C GLN A 192 -13.54 17.29 11.32
N GLU A 193 -13.85 18.58 11.09
CA GLU A 193 -14.02 19.54 12.16
C GLU A 193 -15.22 19.20 13.03
N SER A 194 -15.05 19.33 14.35
CA SER A 194 -16.16 19.22 15.29
C SER A 194 -16.92 20.54 15.42
N VAL A 195 -18.24 20.46 15.54
CA VAL A 195 -19.09 21.65 15.72
C VAL A 195 -19.58 21.85 17.14
N ASN A 196 -19.85 23.10 17.51
CA ASN A 196 -20.50 23.49 18.76
C ASN A 196 -21.58 24.55 18.50
N ASN A 197 -22.65 24.15 17.82
CA ASN A 197 -23.69 25.04 17.33
C ASN A 197 -24.77 25.28 18.39
N THR A 198 -25.21 26.52 18.53
CA THR A 198 -26.33 26.91 19.38
C THR A 198 -27.42 27.56 18.55
N ILE A 199 -28.66 27.07 18.62
CA ILE A 199 -29.81 27.59 17.90
C ILE A 199 -30.82 28.17 18.89
N PHE A 200 -31.31 29.38 18.59
CA PHE A 200 -32.42 30.01 19.28
C PHE A 200 -33.56 30.22 18.27
N GLY A 201 -34.73 29.64 18.53
CA GLY A 201 -35.89 29.71 17.65
C GLY A 201 -37.09 30.35 18.33
N LEU A 202 -37.93 31.03 17.55
CA LEU A 202 -39.29 31.40 17.92
C LEU A 202 -40.23 30.90 16.82
N ASN A 203 -41.32 30.24 17.20
CA ASN A 203 -42.31 29.72 16.27
C ASN A 203 -43.72 30.10 16.69
N GLY A 204 -44.55 30.46 15.72
CA GLY A 204 -45.95 30.83 15.94
C GLY A 204 -46.86 30.03 15.01
N ASN A 205 -47.97 29.55 15.56
CA ASN A 205 -48.99 28.84 14.80
C ASN A 205 -50.37 29.40 15.16
N PHE A 206 -51.06 29.93 14.16
CA PHE A 206 -52.44 30.37 14.24
C PHE A 206 -53.30 29.57 13.27
N SER A 207 -54.36 28.90 13.74
CA SER A 207 -55.27 28.15 12.88
C SER A 207 -56.71 28.34 13.30
N THR A 208 -57.56 28.68 12.33
CA THR A 208 -59.00 28.87 12.56
C THR A 208 -59.83 28.38 11.38
N GLU A 209 -61.03 27.91 11.68
CA GLU A 209 -62.06 27.65 10.67
C GLU A 209 -62.58 28.97 10.10
N VAL A 210 -62.82 29.00 8.79
CA VAL A 210 -63.36 30.16 8.07
C VAL A 210 -64.61 29.72 7.29
N PRO A 211 -65.78 29.62 7.95
CA PRO A 211 -67.03 29.18 7.31
C PRO A 211 -67.48 30.06 6.15
N PHE A 212 -66.97 31.29 6.07
CA PHE A 212 -67.18 32.16 4.92
C PHE A 212 -66.62 31.54 3.63
N LEU A 213 -65.44 30.91 3.67
CA LEU A 213 -64.84 30.27 2.50
C LEU A 213 -65.62 29.03 2.08
N THR A 214 -66.08 28.22 3.04
CA THR A 214 -66.94 27.06 2.76
C THR A 214 -68.23 27.50 2.04
N ARG A 215 -68.88 28.54 2.55
CA ARG A 215 -70.07 29.12 1.92
C ARG A 215 -69.79 29.76 0.55
N LEU A 216 -68.59 30.29 0.33
CA LEU A 216 -68.19 30.84 -0.96
C LEU A 216 -68.01 29.73 -2.01
N VAL A 217 -67.43 28.60 -1.62
CA VAL A 217 -67.29 27.41 -2.49
C VAL A 217 -68.67 26.84 -2.86
N ASN A 218 -69.60 26.78 -1.91
CA ASN A 218 -70.98 26.31 -2.16
C ASN A 218 -71.81 27.26 -3.06
N LYS A 219 -71.28 28.43 -3.45
CA LYS A 219 -71.89 29.30 -4.47
C LYS A 219 -71.47 28.97 -5.90
N LEU A 220 -70.52 28.05 -6.09
CA LEU A 220 -70.12 27.58 -7.41
C LEU A 220 -71.14 26.55 -7.93
N PRO A 221 -71.51 26.59 -9.22
CA PRO A 221 -72.45 25.63 -9.78
C PRO A 221 -71.91 24.19 -9.65
N ASN A 222 -72.80 23.27 -9.25
CA ASN A 222 -72.55 21.83 -9.07
C ASN A 222 -71.62 21.45 -7.89
N LEU A 223 -71.49 22.29 -6.85
CA LEU A 223 -70.74 21.97 -5.63
C LEU A 223 -71.59 22.19 -4.37
N ASP A 224 -71.69 21.18 -3.51
CA ASP A 224 -72.34 21.23 -2.20
C ASP A 224 -71.49 20.44 -1.20
N THR A 225 -70.72 21.14 -0.35
CA THR A 225 -69.82 20.51 0.63
C THR A 225 -70.00 21.12 2.01
N ASP A 226 -70.07 20.24 3.02
CA ASP A 226 -70.10 20.60 4.44
C ASP A 226 -68.71 20.49 5.10
N VAL A 227 -67.66 20.19 4.32
CA VAL A 227 -66.30 20.06 4.83
C VAL A 227 -65.77 21.46 5.26
N PRO A 228 -65.38 21.66 6.53
CA PRO A 228 -64.92 22.96 7.02
C PRO A 228 -63.68 23.47 6.27
N SER A 229 -63.70 24.74 5.88
CA SER A 229 -62.52 25.42 5.34
C SER A 229 -61.66 25.97 6.47
N ASN A 230 -60.37 25.64 6.47
CA ASN A 230 -59.40 26.08 7.48
C ASN A 230 -58.37 27.03 6.89
N VAL A 231 -58.03 28.06 7.66
CA VAL A 231 -56.87 28.92 7.38
C VAL A 231 -55.87 28.75 8.52
N ALA A 232 -54.64 28.40 8.16
CA ALA A 232 -53.53 28.29 9.09
C ALA A 232 -52.38 29.17 8.63
N ILE A 233 -51.81 29.93 9.56
CA ILE A 233 -50.64 30.77 9.37
C ILE A 233 -49.58 30.28 10.35
N LYS A 234 -48.44 29.87 9.79
CA LYS A 234 -47.26 29.43 10.54
C LYS A 234 -46.10 30.35 10.23
N GLY A 235 -45.33 30.69 11.23
CA GLY A 235 -44.10 31.47 11.09
C GLY A 235 -43.04 30.97 12.05
N GLU A 236 -41.80 30.87 11.58
CA GLU A 236 -40.65 30.44 12.36
C GLU A 236 -39.47 31.37 12.07
N ILE A 237 -38.74 31.73 13.12
CA ILE A 237 -37.45 32.41 13.02
C ILE A 237 -36.45 31.64 13.86
N ALA A 238 -35.27 31.35 13.31
CA ALA A 238 -34.21 30.68 14.02
C ALA A 238 -32.89 31.41 13.80
N PHE A 239 -32.18 31.70 14.89
CA PHE A 239 -30.83 32.24 14.90
C PHE A 239 -29.85 31.13 15.26
N LEU A 240 -28.88 30.88 14.39
CA LEU A 240 -27.79 29.93 14.61
C LEU A 240 -26.53 30.69 14.97
N LYS A 241 -25.98 30.41 16.16
CA LYS A 241 -24.64 30.83 16.58
C LYS A 241 -23.69 29.62 16.44
N PRO A 242 -22.82 29.61 15.41
CA PRO A 242 -21.82 28.56 15.27
C PRO A 242 -20.64 28.83 16.22
N ASP A 243 -20.01 27.77 16.70
CA ASP A 243 -18.78 27.81 17.50
C ASP A 243 -18.03 26.48 17.34
N THR A 244 -16.79 26.42 17.83
CA THR A 244 -16.03 25.16 17.91
C THR A 244 -15.93 24.67 19.36
N PRO A 245 -15.78 23.35 19.59
CA PRO A 245 -15.50 22.81 20.91
C PRO A 245 -14.20 23.36 21.50
N SER A 246 -14.11 23.53 22.82
CA SER A 246 -12.87 24.04 23.44
C SER A 246 -11.66 23.10 23.29
N GLN A 247 -11.88 21.84 22.92
CA GLN A 247 -10.85 20.81 22.81
C GLN A 247 -10.03 20.91 21.51
N ASP A 248 -10.52 21.62 20.49
CA ASP A 248 -9.80 21.86 19.23
C ASP A 248 -9.07 23.22 19.18
N LYS A 249 -9.00 23.91 20.32
CA LYS A 249 -8.39 25.23 20.41
C LYS A 249 -6.90 25.12 20.66
N PHE A 250 -6.10 25.63 19.74
CA PHE A 250 -4.66 25.82 19.91
C PHE A 250 -4.40 27.26 20.33
N ASN A 251 -3.70 27.48 21.44
CA ASN A 251 -3.46 28.81 22.02
C ASN A 251 -4.74 29.65 22.20
N GLY A 252 -5.86 29.00 22.53
CA GLY A 252 -7.16 29.65 22.73
C GLY A 252 -7.91 30.00 21.44
N GLN A 253 -7.37 29.67 20.27
CA GLN A 253 -7.97 29.92 18.97
C GLN A 253 -8.44 28.62 18.33
N SER A 254 -9.64 28.64 17.76
CA SER A 254 -10.18 27.53 16.95
C SER A 254 -9.25 27.27 15.78
N THR A 255 -8.61 26.09 15.75
CA THR A 255 -7.58 25.76 14.78
C THR A 255 -7.99 24.53 13.99
N VAL A 256 -7.82 24.63 12.67
CA VAL A 256 -8.02 23.52 11.75
C VAL A 256 -6.71 23.29 11.03
N TYR A 257 -6.22 22.06 11.08
CA TYR A 257 -5.02 21.64 10.38
C TYR A 257 -5.40 21.32 8.93
N VAL A 258 -4.97 22.18 8.01
CA VAL A 258 -5.09 21.92 6.57
C VAL A 258 -4.20 20.75 6.17
N ASP A 259 -3.01 20.68 6.78
CA ASP A 259 -2.07 19.56 6.73
C ASP A 259 -1.25 19.57 8.02
N ASP A 260 -1.08 18.42 8.65
CA ASP A 260 -0.24 18.24 9.85
C ASP A 260 1.01 17.37 9.57
N PHE A 261 1.20 16.97 8.32
CA PHE A 261 2.26 16.09 7.81
C PHE A 261 2.33 14.70 8.48
N GLU A 262 1.35 14.32 9.30
CA GLU A 262 1.38 13.04 10.03
C GLU A 262 1.19 11.84 9.08
N GLY A 263 0.37 12.01 8.03
CA GLY A 263 0.16 11.04 6.96
C GLY A 263 1.07 11.20 5.74
N SER A 264 2.11 12.05 5.83
CA SER A 264 3.01 12.32 4.69
C SER A 264 3.99 11.19 4.42
N GLN A 265 4.20 10.30 5.38
CA GLN A 265 5.11 9.16 5.28
C GLN A 265 4.35 7.85 5.26
N SER A 266 4.64 7.03 4.26
CA SER A 266 4.18 5.65 4.17
C SER A 266 5.39 4.75 3.95
N ASN A 267 5.53 3.72 4.78
CA ASN A 267 6.69 2.85 4.77
C ASN A 267 6.33 1.50 4.13
N ILE A 268 7.21 0.98 3.30
CA ILE A 268 7.14 -0.40 2.78
C ILE A 268 8.19 -1.20 3.55
N ASP A 269 7.76 -2.14 4.40
CA ASP A 269 8.69 -2.93 5.21
C ASP A 269 9.45 -3.95 4.34
N MET A 270 10.78 -3.86 4.37
CA MET A 270 11.68 -4.72 3.61
C MET A 270 12.43 -5.75 4.47
N ARG A 271 12.14 -5.83 5.79
CA ARG A 271 12.95 -6.63 6.73
C ARG A 271 12.66 -8.13 6.73
N SER A 272 11.55 -8.58 6.15
CA SER A 272 11.15 -10.00 6.13
C SER A 272 12.23 -10.88 5.46
N PRO A 273 12.98 -11.73 6.18
CA PRO A 273 14.10 -12.49 5.60
C PRO A 273 13.68 -13.52 4.55
N LEU A 274 12.50 -14.13 4.72
CA LEU A 274 11.96 -15.13 3.79
C LEU A 274 11.50 -14.54 2.45
N SER A 275 11.43 -13.20 2.34
CA SER A 275 11.10 -12.52 1.09
C SER A 275 12.34 -12.21 0.24
N TRP A 276 13.53 -12.53 0.74
CA TRP A 276 14.80 -12.37 0.05
C TRP A 276 15.33 -13.72 -0.45
N SER A 277 15.94 -13.69 -1.62
CA SER A 277 16.59 -14.82 -2.28
C SER A 277 18.02 -14.46 -2.65
N PHE A 278 18.85 -15.43 -3.04
CA PHE A 278 20.18 -15.13 -3.58
C PHE A 278 20.09 -14.27 -4.84
N SER A 279 21.02 -13.34 -4.99
CA SER A 279 21.08 -12.49 -6.18
C SER A 279 21.93 -13.11 -7.30
N SER A 280 21.63 -12.67 -8.53
CA SER A 280 22.60 -12.69 -9.62
C SER A 280 23.85 -11.87 -9.27
N VAL A 281 24.94 -12.10 -9.99
CA VAL A 281 26.20 -11.36 -9.79
C VAL A 281 25.98 -9.90 -10.20
N PRO A 282 26.19 -8.92 -9.28
CA PRO A 282 25.98 -7.51 -9.59
C PRO A 282 26.86 -7.05 -10.76
N LYS A 283 26.24 -6.36 -11.71
CA LYS A 283 26.93 -5.78 -12.87
C LYS A 283 27.63 -4.48 -12.46
N LYS A 284 28.90 -4.36 -12.83
CA LYS A 284 29.68 -3.15 -12.61
C LYS A 284 29.22 -2.02 -13.54
N GLU A 285 28.82 -0.88 -12.94
CA GLU A 285 28.48 0.36 -13.65
C GLU A 285 29.73 1.10 -14.16
N GLY A 286 30.32 0.58 -15.25
CA GLY A 286 31.42 1.22 -15.97
C GLY A 286 32.63 1.59 -15.10
N SER A 287 33.34 2.65 -15.48
CA SER A 287 34.52 3.15 -14.76
C SER A 287 34.21 3.91 -13.46
N SER A 288 32.93 4.12 -13.12
CA SER A 288 32.49 4.91 -11.96
C SER A 288 32.29 4.05 -10.71
N ALA A 289 32.13 2.74 -10.84
CA ALA A 289 31.92 1.84 -9.72
C ALA A 289 33.19 1.69 -8.86
N SER A 290 33.01 1.81 -7.53
CA SER A 290 34.08 1.84 -6.52
C SER A 290 34.64 0.46 -6.15
N TYR A 291 34.21 -0.60 -6.85
CA TYR A 291 34.62 -1.98 -6.62
C TYR A 291 35.18 -2.64 -7.89
N ASN A 292 35.90 -3.74 -7.69
CA ASN A 292 36.42 -4.56 -8.79
C ASN A 292 35.29 -5.40 -9.41
N ASP A 293 35.33 -5.63 -10.72
CA ASP A 293 34.30 -6.41 -11.41
C ASP A 293 34.14 -7.80 -10.79
N PHE A 294 32.91 -8.20 -10.45
CA PHE A 294 32.60 -9.49 -9.84
C PHE A 294 32.49 -10.63 -10.84
N GLY A 295 32.58 -10.35 -12.15
CA GLY A 295 32.49 -11.35 -13.22
C GLY A 295 31.11 -11.42 -13.87
N ALA A 296 30.28 -10.37 -13.73
CA ALA A 296 28.88 -10.36 -14.19
C ALA A 296 28.67 -10.52 -15.70
N ASN A 297 29.73 -10.39 -16.51
CA ASN A 297 29.69 -10.61 -17.96
C ASN A 297 30.22 -12.00 -18.37
N ALA A 298 30.69 -12.81 -17.42
CA ALA A 298 31.22 -14.14 -17.70
C ALA A 298 30.09 -15.11 -18.06
N VAL A 299 30.26 -15.86 -19.15
CA VAL A 299 29.30 -16.87 -19.61
C VAL A 299 29.72 -18.29 -19.21
N ASP A 300 30.73 -18.40 -18.34
CA ASP A 300 31.26 -19.64 -17.80
C ASP A 300 31.20 -19.62 -16.27
N LYS A 301 31.75 -20.66 -15.62
CA LYS A 301 31.74 -20.78 -14.16
C LYS A 301 32.45 -19.63 -13.44
N SER A 302 33.27 -18.82 -14.13
CA SER A 302 33.90 -17.65 -13.53
C SER A 302 32.91 -16.57 -13.11
N TYR A 303 31.67 -16.63 -13.60
CA TYR A 303 30.55 -15.82 -13.13
C TYR A 303 30.41 -15.85 -11.60
N GLY A 304 30.47 -17.03 -10.99
CA GLY A 304 30.28 -17.22 -9.55
C GLY A 304 31.56 -17.12 -8.71
N TYR A 305 32.74 -16.90 -9.31
CA TYR A 305 34.03 -17.07 -8.62
C TYR A 305 34.26 -16.13 -7.44
N LYS A 306 33.60 -14.97 -7.45
CA LYS A 306 33.69 -13.95 -6.41
C LYS A 306 32.52 -13.97 -5.43
N ARG A 307 31.63 -14.95 -5.51
CA ARG A 307 30.51 -15.10 -4.57
C ARG A 307 31.02 -15.72 -3.26
N SER A 308 30.92 -14.96 -2.17
CA SER A 308 31.24 -15.41 -0.81
C SER A 308 30.00 -15.84 -0.06
N LYS A 309 30.19 -16.55 1.05
CA LYS A 309 29.08 -17.01 1.89
C LYS A 309 28.40 -15.82 2.56
N LEU A 310 27.10 -15.69 2.32
CA LEU A 310 26.20 -14.73 2.96
C LEU A 310 25.03 -15.51 3.54
N SER A 311 24.63 -15.14 4.76
CA SER A 311 23.40 -15.63 5.38
C SER A 311 22.58 -14.43 5.86
N TRP A 312 21.27 -14.50 5.66
CA TRP A 312 20.30 -13.48 6.05
C TRP A 312 19.16 -14.10 6.83
N TYR A 313 18.85 -13.54 8.00
CA TYR A 313 17.87 -14.13 8.90
C TYR A 313 17.40 -13.12 9.93
N ASN A 314 16.44 -13.52 10.73
CA ASN A 314 16.15 -12.89 12.01
C ASN A 314 16.27 -13.98 13.08
N ILE A 315 16.96 -13.70 14.17
CA ILE A 315 17.15 -14.71 15.22
C ILE A 315 15.80 -15.08 15.83
N ASP A 316 15.48 -16.38 15.79
CA ASP A 316 14.20 -16.90 16.24
C ASP A 316 13.99 -16.65 17.75
N PRO A 317 12.78 -16.25 18.20
CA PRO A 317 12.47 -16.05 19.61
C PRO A 317 12.83 -17.23 20.53
N THR A 318 12.90 -18.45 19.99
CA THR A 318 13.32 -19.66 20.70
C THR A 318 14.69 -19.49 21.35
N PHE A 319 15.64 -18.81 20.68
CA PHE A 319 16.97 -18.54 21.25
C PHE A 319 16.91 -17.68 22.52
N TYR A 320 15.91 -16.81 22.67
CA TYR A 320 15.79 -15.93 23.84
C TYR A 320 14.84 -16.48 24.92
N GLY A 321 13.84 -17.28 24.52
CA GLY A 321 12.83 -17.84 25.42
C GLY A 321 13.20 -19.24 25.94
N THR A 322 13.23 -20.23 25.05
CA THR A 322 13.54 -21.63 25.38
C THR A 322 14.84 -22.04 24.71
N ARG A 323 15.95 -21.68 25.37
CA ARG A 323 17.29 -21.77 24.78
C ARG A 323 17.63 -23.19 24.30
N PRO A 324 18.05 -23.34 23.04
CA PRO A 324 18.59 -24.59 22.54
C PRO A 324 19.87 -25.00 23.27
N ALA A 325 20.13 -26.30 23.36
CA ALA A 325 21.34 -26.81 23.99
C ALA A 325 22.61 -26.28 23.28
N GLY A 326 23.61 -25.88 24.07
CA GLY A 326 24.89 -25.37 23.56
C GLY A 326 24.96 -23.86 23.32
N ILE A 327 23.85 -23.13 23.48
CA ILE A 327 23.84 -21.66 23.46
C ILE A 327 23.98 -21.13 24.89
N THR A 328 24.95 -20.24 25.11
CA THR A 328 25.23 -19.63 26.41
C THR A 328 24.67 -18.20 26.50
N ASP A 329 24.59 -17.65 27.71
CA ASP A 329 24.23 -16.24 27.90
C ASP A 329 25.18 -15.29 27.16
N ASN A 330 26.46 -15.64 27.11
CA ASN A 330 27.47 -14.85 26.41
C ASN A 330 27.21 -14.80 24.90
N ASP A 331 26.68 -15.88 24.31
CA ASP A 331 26.35 -15.93 22.89
C ASP A 331 25.12 -15.08 22.53
N LEU A 332 24.29 -14.71 23.52
CA LEU A 332 23.07 -13.91 23.34
C LEU A 332 23.20 -12.48 23.87
N SER A 333 24.32 -12.17 24.54
CA SER A 333 24.62 -10.82 25.03
C SER A 333 25.39 -9.97 24.03
N LEU A 334 25.95 -10.57 22.97
CA LEU A 334 26.70 -9.84 21.95
C LEU A 334 25.79 -8.92 21.15
N ASN A 335 26.30 -7.77 20.74
CA ASN A 335 25.53 -6.80 19.97
C ASN A 335 24.94 -7.40 18.68
N LYS A 336 25.67 -8.29 18.01
CA LYS A 336 25.21 -8.97 16.78
C LYS A 336 24.16 -10.07 16.98
N THR A 337 23.91 -10.52 18.21
CA THR A 337 22.99 -11.64 18.51
C THR A 337 21.96 -11.33 19.59
N ARG A 338 22.03 -10.17 20.22
CA ARG A 338 21.10 -9.78 21.27
C ARG A 338 19.74 -9.39 20.68
N ARG A 339 18.73 -9.50 21.51
CA ARG A 339 17.39 -9.01 21.19
C ARG A 339 17.37 -7.48 21.26
N VAL A 340 16.91 -6.82 20.21
CA VAL A 340 16.75 -5.36 20.15
C VAL A 340 15.35 -4.98 20.62
N PHE A 341 15.27 -4.12 21.63
CA PHE A 341 14.00 -3.59 22.13
C PHE A 341 13.68 -2.24 21.50
N SER A 342 12.39 -1.97 21.34
CA SER A 342 11.88 -0.74 20.74
C SER A 342 12.30 0.51 21.52
N ASP A 343 12.52 0.42 22.83
CA ASP A 343 12.97 1.56 23.65
C ASP A 343 14.39 2.03 23.26
N GLU A 344 15.19 1.18 22.61
CA GLU A 344 16.52 1.55 22.12
C GLU A 344 16.47 2.40 20.84
N LEU A 345 15.55 2.07 19.92
CA LEU A 345 15.40 2.74 18.63
C LEU A 345 14.38 3.88 18.67
N TYR A 346 13.30 3.69 19.43
CA TYR A 346 12.13 4.54 19.48
C TYR A 346 11.75 4.88 20.93
N PRO A 347 12.63 5.51 21.73
CA PRO A 347 12.41 5.76 23.16
C PRO A 347 11.21 6.68 23.46
N ASN A 348 10.75 7.44 22.46
CA ASN A 348 9.62 8.35 22.59
C ASN A 348 8.29 7.73 22.10
N THR A 349 8.29 6.45 21.71
CA THR A 349 7.09 5.76 21.21
C THR A 349 6.46 4.94 22.32
N ASP A 350 5.22 5.25 22.67
CA ASP A 350 4.46 4.47 23.64
C ASP A 350 3.88 3.20 22.98
N ILE A 351 4.34 2.03 23.44
CA ILE A 351 3.85 0.73 22.96
C ILE A 351 2.65 0.30 23.81
N ALA A 352 1.56 -0.09 23.14
CA ALA A 352 0.36 -0.54 23.84
C ALA A 352 0.60 -1.86 24.59
N ALA A 353 0.01 -2.00 25.78
CA ALA A 353 0.12 -3.22 26.57
C ALA A 353 -0.36 -4.45 25.77
N GLY A 354 0.46 -5.51 25.73
CA GLY A 354 0.19 -6.74 24.97
C GLY A 354 0.74 -6.73 23.54
N GLN A 355 1.23 -5.59 23.03
CA GLN A 355 2.05 -5.58 21.82
C GLN A 355 3.49 -5.98 22.13
N THR A 356 4.19 -6.50 21.13
CA THR A 356 5.61 -6.84 21.27
C THR A 356 6.45 -5.58 21.39
N SER A 357 7.29 -5.50 22.41
CA SER A 357 8.30 -4.43 22.55
C SER A 357 9.59 -4.73 21.78
N VAL A 358 9.63 -5.83 21.04
CA VAL A 358 10.84 -6.31 20.36
C VAL A 358 10.80 -5.88 18.91
N VAL A 359 11.90 -5.32 18.44
CA VAL A 359 12.10 -4.96 17.04
C VAL A 359 12.80 -6.12 16.35
N ASN A 360 12.12 -6.74 15.38
CA ASN A 360 12.74 -7.75 14.53
C ASN A 360 13.74 -7.07 13.56
N THR A 361 14.91 -7.67 13.45
CA THR A 361 16.00 -7.25 12.57
C THR A 361 16.03 -8.11 11.30
N LEU A 362 16.74 -7.61 10.29
CA LEU A 362 17.23 -8.40 9.16
C LEU A 362 18.74 -8.48 9.34
N ASP A 363 19.21 -9.56 9.93
CA ASP A 363 20.62 -9.79 10.23
C ASP A 363 21.30 -10.31 8.97
N LEU A 364 22.37 -9.64 8.54
CA LEU A 364 23.18 -10.03 7.40
C LEU A 364 24.57 -10.46 7.91
N THR A 365 24.85 -11.76 7.88
CA THR A 365 26.17 -12.28 8.26
C THR A 365 26.95 -12.67 7.01
N TYR A 366 28.00 -11.89 6.73
CA TYR A 366 28.84 -12.03 5.54
C TYR A 366 30.20 -12.61 5.88
N TYR A 367 30.60 -13.68 5.19
CA TYR A 367 31.86 -14.40 5.37
C TYR A 367 32.71 -14.29 4.09
N PRO A 368 33.48 -13.20 3.91
CA PRO A 368 34.20 -12.94 2.66
C PRO A 368 35.31 -13.96 2.36
N THR A 369 35.81 -14.66 3.38
CA THR A 369 36.85 -15.70 3.28
C THR A 369 36.29 -17.09 3.03
N GLU A 370 34.96 -17.24 2.99
CA GLU A 370 34.29 -18.52 2.76
C GLU A 370 33.53 -18.50 1.44
N ARG A 371 33.59 -19.61 0.69
CA ARG A 371 32.94 -19.69 -0.62
C ARG A 371 31.43 -19.70 -0.46
N GLY A 372 30.74 -18.93 -1.31
CA GLY A 372 29.28 -18.97 -1.40
C GLY A 372 28.79 -20.07 -2.34
N LEU A 373 27.47 -20.11 -2.53
CA LEU A 373 26.80 -21.12 -3.37
C LEU A 373 27.29 -21.08 -4.82
N TYR A 374 27.45 -22.26 -5.39
CA TYR A 374 27.83 -22.51 -6.77
C TYR A 374 29.19 -21.91 -7.17
N ASN A 375 30.03 -21.56 -6.20
CA ASN A 375 31.35 -21.01 -6.46
C ASN A 375 32.37 -22.13 -6.73
N ASN A 376 32.71 -22.33 -8.01
CA ASN A 376 33.73 -23.30 -8.45
C ASN A 376 35.13 -22.69 -8.63
N ASN A 377 35.48 -21.60 -7.94
CA ASN A 377 36.79 -20.95 -8.09
C ASN A 377 37.93 -21.82 -7.53
N PRO A 378 38.92 -22.27 -8.33
CA PRO A 378 39.98 -23.15 -7.86
C PRO A 378 40.95 -22.51 -6.85
N THR A 379 41.01 -21.18 -6.80
CA THR A 379 41.98 -20.44 -5.97
C THR A 379 41.31 -19.54 -4.93
N PHE A 380 40.04 -19.83 -4.58
CA PHE A 380 39.25 -19.02 -3.65
C PHE A 380 39.94 -18.78 -2.30
N ALA A 381 40.56 -19.81 -1.72
CA ALA A 381 41.27 -19.72 -0.44
C ALA A 381 42.46 -18.72 -0.45
N SER A 382 43.00 -18.42 -1.63
CA SER A 382 44.09 -17.46 -1.83
C SER A 382 43.62 -16.13 -2.46
N ALA A 383 42.33 -16.00 -2.76
CA ALA A 383 41.76 -14.79 -3.35
C ALA A 383 41.66 -13.68 -2.29
N THR A 384 41.76 -12.42 -2.72
CA THR A 384 41.59 -11.26 -1.84
C THR A 384 40.12 -11.18 -1.39
N PRO A 385 39.81 -11.29 -0.08
CA PRO A 385 38.42 -11.30 0.38
C PRO A 385 37.65 -10.01 0.06
N ASN A 386 38.36 -8.88 -0.09
CA ASN A 386 37.78 -7.57 -0.45
C ASN A 386 37.26 -7.51 -1.90
N ASP A 387 37.65 -8.46 -2.75
CA ASP A 387 37.18 -8.53 -4.14
C ASP A 387 35.91 -9.39 -4.28
N ASN A 388 35.44 -9.99 -3.20
CA ASN A 388 34.27 -10.85 -3.20
C ASN A 388 32.99 -10.08 -2.83
N PHE A 389 31.84 -10.64 -3.20
CA PHE A 389 30.53 -10.11 -2.85
C PHE A 389 29.62 -11.19 -2.22
N GLY A 390 28.64 -10.75 -1.45
CA GLY A 390 27.46 -11.52 -1.08
C GLY A 390 26.23 -10.68 -1.40
N GLY A 391 25.26 -11.26 -2.10
CA GLY A 391 24.11 -10.52 -2.59
C GLY A 391 22.79 -11.25 -2.35
N ILE A 392 21.78 -10.47 -2.00
CA ILE A 392 20.39 -10.89 -1.89
C ILE A 392 19.52 -9.98 -2.74
N ILE A 393 18.44 -10.52 -3.28
CA ILE A 393 17.45 -9.83 -4.09
C ILE A 393 16.06 -10.12 -3.55
N ARG A 394 15.14 -9.19 -3.75
CA ARG A 394 13.72 -9.39 -3.50
C ARG A 394 12.88 -8.67 -4.54
N SER A 395 11.66 -9.16 -4.76
CA SER A 395 10.67 -8.44 -5.54
C SER A 395 10.02 -7.32 -4.72
N LEU A 396 9.57 -6.30 -5.44
CA LEU A 396 8.85 -5.15 -4.89
C LEU A 396 7.38 -5.25 -5.28
N SER A 397 6.48 -5.10 -4.32
CA SER A 397 5.04 -5.15 -4.58
C SER A 397 4.51 -3.93 -5.36
N SER A 398 5.20 -2.79 -5.27
CA SER A 398 4.92 -1.60 -6.07
C SER A 398 6.14 -1.24 -6.90
N THR A 399 6.01 -1.30 -8.22
CA THR A 399 7.08 -0.99 -9.19
C THR A 399 7.05 0.46 -9.65
N ASN A 400 5.90 1.14 -9.55
CA ASN A 400 5.77 2.54 -9.96
C ASN A 400 6.10 3.49 -8.80
N PHE A 401 7.40 3.75 -8.61
CA PHE A 401 7.93 4.64 -7.56
C PHE A 401 7.46 6.09 -7.74
N GLU A 402 7.29 6.56 -8.97
CA GLU A 402 6.78 7.91 -9.25
C GLU A 402 5.34 8.09 -8.76
N GLN A 403 4.47 7.11 -9.02
CA GLN A 403 3.09 7.16 -8.52
C GLN A 403 3.00 6.94 -7.01
N SER A 404 3.87 6.10 -6.46
CA SER A 404 3.90 5.78 -5.04
C SER A 404 4.67 6.82 -4.21
N ASN A 405 5.30 7.80 -4.86
CA ASN A 405 6.18 8.81 -4.26
C ASN A 405 7.24 8.21 -3.32
N VAL A 406 7.97 7.19 -3.80
CA VAL A 406 9.06 6.57 -3.04
C VAL A 406 10.30 7.47 -3.11
N GLU A 407 10.72 8.01 -1.97
CA GLU A 407 11.83 8.98 -1.90
C GLU A 407 13.09 8.43 -1.22
N PHE A 408 12.96 7.59 -0.18
CA PHE A 408 14.07 7.18 0.66
C PHE A 408 14.11 5.67 0.90
N ILE A 409 15.33 5.13 1.00
CA ILE A 409 15.60 3.86 1.67
C ILE A 409 16.00 4.19 3.10
N GLN A 410 15.20 3.75 4.08
CA GLN A 410 15.50 3.95 5.49
C GLN A 410 15.84 2.63 6.16
N PHE A 411 16.93 2.59 6.91
CA PHE A 411 17.32 1.44 7.71
C PHE A 411 18.09 1.90 8.95
N TRP A 412 18.04 1.08 9.99
CA TRP A 412 18.81 1.25 11.21
C TRP A 412 19.82 0.12 11.27
N MET A 413 21.10 0.46 11.14
CA MET A 413 22.20 -0.49 11.25
C MET A 413 22.90 -0.28 12.57
N MET A 414 23.12 -1.36 13.32
CA MET A 414 23.96 -1.32 14.51
C MET A 414 25.41 -1.03 14.10
N ASP A 415 26.10 -0.13 14.81
CA ASP A 415 27.53 0.10 14.58
C ASP A 415 28.30 -1.20 14.87
N PRO A 416 28.84 -1.86 13.84
CA PRO A 416 29.41 -3.19 14.01
C PRO A 416 30.81 -3.14 14.66
N TYR A 417 31.39 -1.96 14.88
CA TYR A 417 32.71 -1.77 15.49
C TYR A 417 32.65 -1.47 17.00
N PHE A 418 31.46 -1.34 17.57
CA PHE A 418 31.27 -0.95 18.97
C PHE A 418 30.37 -1.95 19.71
N ASP A 419 30.91 -2.53 20.80
CA ASP A 419 30.12 -3.34 21.74
C ASP A 419 30.40 -2.88 23.20
N PRO A 420 29.45 -2.19 23.86
CA PRO A 420 29.63 -1.75 25.24
C PRO A 420 29.47 -2.87 26.28
N GLY A 421 28.93 -4.04 25.89
CA GLY A 421 28.65 -5.18 26.76
C GLY A 421 29.74 -6.26 26.76
N ALA A 422 30.57 -6.31 25.73
CA ALA A 422 31.75 -7.17 25.70
C ALA A 422 32.89 -6.55 26.54
N GLY A 423 33.63 -7.38 27.29
CA GLY A 423 34.86 -6.96 27.98
C GLY A 423 35.97 -6.42 27.05
N ASN A 424 35.72 -6.40 25.74
CA ASN A 424 36.47 -5.73 24.70
C ASN A 424 35.51 -4.85 23.88
N PRO A 425 35.66 -3.50 23.89
CA PRO A 425 34.78 -2.58 23.16
C PRO A 425 34.81 -2.70 21.63
N GLN A 426 35.68 -3.55 21.08
CA GLN A 426 35.94 -3.70 19.65
C GLN A 426 35.65 -5.14 19.22
N GLU A 427 34.38 -5.45 18.94
CA GLU A 427 33.95 -6.79 18.48
C GLU A 427 34.46 -7.10 17.06
N ILE A 428 34.54 -6.08 16.20
CA ILE A 428 35.16 -6.15 14.87
C ILE A 428 36.42 -5.28 14.83
N ILE A 429 37.48 -5.79 14.19
CA ILE A 429 38.73 -5.06 13.99
C ILE A 429 38.45 -3.82 13.13
N PRO A 430 38.84 -2.59 13.55
CA PRO A 430 38.55 -1.35 12.81
C PRO A 430 39.04 -1.30 11.36
N THR A 431 40.00 -2.14 10.99
CA THR A 431 40.51 -2.26 9.61
C THR A 431 39.59 -3.07 8.69
N ASN A 432 38.58 -3.76 9.24
CA ASN A 432 37.58 -4.49 8.46
C ASN A 432 36.52 -3.51 7.94
N THR A 433 36.88 -2.77 6.90
CA THR A 433 35.98 -1.82 6.22
C THR A 433 35.38 -2.44 4.97
N GLY A 434 34.15 -2.06 4.63
CA GLY A 434 33.45 -2.59 3.46
C GLY A 434 32.49 -1.59 2.85
N LYS A 435 31.68 -2.05 1.89
CA LYS A 435 30.61 -1.27 1.27
C LYS A 435 29.34 -2.12 1.20
N LEU A 436 28.21 -1.51 1.52
CA LEU A 436 26.88 -2.05 1.27
C LEU A 436 26.30 -1.37 0.03
N PHE A 437 25.75 -2.14 -0.89
CA PHE A 437 25.13 -1.63 -2.11
C PHE A 437 23.64 -1.95 -2.13
N PHE A 438 22.83 -0.96 -2.48
CA PHE A 438 21.43 -1.12 -2.80
C PHE A 438 21.25 -0.91 -4.30
N ASN A 439 20.90 -1.99 -4.99
CA ASN A 439 20.55 -1.94 -6.40
C ASN A 439 19.03 -1.87 -6.51
N LEU A 440 18.49 -0.82 -7.14
CA LEU A 440 17.06 -0.59 -7.30
C LEU A 440 16.69 -0.41 -8.77
N GLY A 441 15.90 -1.33 -9.30
CA GLY A 441 15.41 -1.32 -10.67
C GLY A 441 15.16 -2.73 -11.17
N GLU A 442 15.39 -2.95 -12.45
CA GLU A 442 15.36 -4.28 -13.06
C GLU A 442 16.70 -4.97 -12.79
N ILE A 443 16.67 -6.09 -12.08
CA ILE A 443 17.85 -6.88 -11.75
C ILE A 443 17.60 -8.29 -12.29
N SER A 444 18.64 -8.89 -12.87
CA SER A 444 18.55 -10.25 -13.40
C SER A 444 18.16 -11.26 -12.31
N GLU A 445 17.16 -12.08 -12.59
CA GLU A 445 16.70 -13.22 -11.79
C GLU A 445 17.45 -14.51 -12.14
N ASP A 446 18.24 -14.50 -13.22
CA ASP A 446 19.18 -15.58 -13.58
C ASP A 446 20.35 -15.59 -12.57
N VAL A 447 20.24 -16.43 -11.54
CA VAL A 447 21.21 -16.57 -10.44
C VAL A 447 22.42 -17.39 -10.89
N LEU A 448 22.19 -18.35 -11.79
CA LEU A 448 23.16 -19.21 -12.42
C LEU A 448 23.24 -18.93 -13.93
N GLN A 449 24.04 -17.93 -14.30
CA GLN A 449 24.07 -17.39 -15.67
C GLN A 449 24.16 -18.47 -16.76
N ASP A 450 23.02 -18.81 -17.34
CA ASP A 450 22.89 -19.70 -18.49
C ASP A 450 21.67 -19.39 -19.39
N GLY A 451 20.86 -18.39 -19.00
CA GLY A 451 19.69 -17.94 -19.74
C GLY A 451 18.52 -18.92 -19.75
N LYS A 452 18.50 -19.93 -18.87
CA LYS A 452 17.42 -20.91 -18.74
C LYS A 452 16.87 -20.86 -17.32
N LYS A 453 15.55 -20.76 -17.20
CA LYS A 453 14.88 -20.73 -15.91
C LYS A 453 14.96 -22.07 -15.19
N GLN A 454 15.67 -22.14 -14.07
CA GLN A 454 15.57 -23.27 -13.15
C GLN A 454 14.30 -23.21 -12.30
N TYR A 455 13.70 -24.37 -12.07
CA TYR A 455 12.66 -24.56 -11.06
C TYR A 455 12.62 -26.02 -10.58
N GLU A 456 12.84 -26.25 -9.30
CA GLU A 456 13.07 -27.57 -8.73
C GLU A 456 11.91 -28.55 -8.93
N ASN A 457 10.66 -28.08 -8.81
CA ASN A 457 9.49 -28.95 -8.97
C ASN A 457 9.28 -29.44 -10.42
N GLY A 458 10.02 -28.90 -11.37
CA GLY A 458 10.07 -29.39 -12.75
C GLY A 458 11.05 -30.54 -12.96
N LEU A 459 11.94 -30.81 -12.01
CA LEU A 459 12.91 -31.89 -12.11
C LEU A 459 12.21 -33.25 -12.09
N PRO A 460 12.77 -34.27 -12.76
CA PRO A 460 12.12 -35.58 -12.85
C PRO A 460 11.92 -36.20 -11.46
N ALA A 461 10.66 -36.47 -11.12
CA ALA A 461 10.30 -37.31 -9.97
C ALA A 461 10.96 -38.70 -10.07
N GLN A 462 11.00 -39.43 -8.96
CA GLN A 462 11.66 -40.73 -8.95
C GLN A 462 11.01 -41.70 -9.96
N GLY A 463 11.82 -42.27 -10.86
CA GLY A 463 11.35 -43.16 -11.93
C GLY A 463 10.65 -42.45 -13.10
N SER A 464 10.59 -41.12 -13.09
CA SER A 464 10.08 -40.31 -14.20
C SER A 464 11.14 -40.13 -15.29
N THR A 465 10.70 -40.03 -16.55
CA THR A 465 11.55 -39.76 -17.71
C THR A 465 11.32 -38.35 -18.27
N LEU A 466 10.90 -37.41 -17.42
CA LEU A 466 10.76 -36.02 -17.84
C LEU A 466 12.11 -35.51 -18.41
N PRO A 467 12.09 -34.86 -19.58
CA PRO A 467 13.33 -34.39 -20.19
C PRO A 467 13.93 -33.24 -19.38
N THR A 468 15.24 -33.33 -19.16
CA THR A 468 16.07 -32.25 -18.64
C THR A 468 17.06 -31.82 -19.71
N THR A 469 17.36 -30.52 -19.75
CA THR A 469 18.37 -29.93 -20.62
C THR A 469 19.65 -29.72 -19.80
N PRO A 470 20.83 -30.15 -20.28
CA PRO A 470 22.08 -29.85 -19.60
C PRO A 470 22.40 -28.34 -19.68
N SER A 471 23.05 -27.84 -18.64
CA SER A 471 23.61 -26.50 -18.52
C SER A 471 25.07 -26.57 -18.07
N ILE A 472 25.79 -25.45 -18.13
CA ILE A 472 27.15 -25.32 -17.58
C ILE A 472 27.16 -25.48 -16.04
N TRP A 473 26.02 -25.22 -15.40
CA TRP A 473 25.82 -25.30 -13.95
C TRP A 473 25.23 -26.65 -13.50
N GLY A 474 24.45 -27.32 -14.34
CA GLY A 474 23.86 -28.60 -13.98
C GLY A 474 22.80 -29.08 -14.96
N LYS A 475 21.60 -29.41 -14.46
CA LYS A 475 20.48 -29.90 -15.27
C LYS A 475 19.20 -29.12 -14.97
N ILE A 476 18.52 -28.71 -16.04
CA ILE A 476 17.35 -27.83 -15.95
C ILE A 476 16.13 -28.53 -16.55
N PRO A 477 14.93 -28.42 -15.96
CA PRO A 477 13.71 -28.96 -16.56
C PRO A 477 13.46 -28.38 -17.98
N SER A 478 13.15 -29.24 -18.95
CA SER A 478 12.84 -28.77 -20.32
C SER A 478 11.38 -28.35 -20.50
N SER A 479 10.52 -28.63 -19.53
CA SER A 479 9.08 -28.31 -19.60
C SER A 479 8.81 -26.86 -19.19
N GLN A 480 7.60 -26.35 -19.46
CA GLN A 480 7.16 -25.07 -18.90
C GLN A 480 6.53 -25.30 -17.52
N SER A 481 6.90 -24.47 -16.54
CA SER A 481 6.30 -24.48 -15.20
C SER A 481 4.82 -24.05 -15.26
N LEU A 482 3.93 -24.82 -14.64
CA LEU A 482 2.51 -24.45 -14.47
C LEU A 482 2.23 -23.82 -13.10
N VAL A 483 2.87 -24.35 -12.06
CA VAL A 483 2.77 -23.89 -10.68
C VAL A 483 4.09 -24.17 -9.97
N TYR A 484 4.45 -23.32 -9.01
CA TYR A 484 5.61 -23.51 -8.14
C TYR A 484 5.18 -24.20 -6.85
N ALA A 485 5.00 -25.51 -6.93
CA ALA A 485 4.66 -26.36 -5.80
C ALA A 485 5.21 -27.77 -6.03
N PHE A 486 5.77 -28.33 -4.97
CA PHE A 486 6.14 -29.74 -4.93
C PHE A 486 4.92 -30.63 -4.68
N ASP A 487 5.08 -31.93 -4.97
CA ASP A 487 4.18 -32.95 -4.41
C ASP A 487 4.51 -33.23 -2.93
N VAL A 488 3.69 -34.06 -2.28
CA VAL A 488 3.86 -34.44 -0.87
C VAL A 488 4.58 -35.78 -0.68
N ASP A 489 5.21 -36.33 -1.73
CA ASP A 489 5.95 -37.58 -1.66
C ASP A 489 7.41 -37.30 -1.26
N PRO A 490 7.88 -37.76 -0.08
CA PRO A 490 9.26 -37.54 0.36
C PRO A 490 10.30 -38.07 -0.64
N THR A 491 9.95 -39.13 -1.37
CA THR A 491 10.86 -39.77 -2.33
C THR A 491 11.05 -38.88 -3.55
N ASN A 492 9.98 -38.25 -4.04
CA ASN A 492 10.08 -37.29 -5.13
C ASN A 492 10.72 -35.99 -4.67
N ARG A 493 10.39 -35.51 -3.46
CA ARG A 493 11.01 -34.31 -2.90
C ARG A 493 12.53 -34.44 -2.85
N SER A 494 13.04 -35.57 -2.38
CA SER A 494 14.49 -35.79 -2.23
C SER A 494 15.30 -35.71 -3.52
N VAL A 495 14.67 -35.87 -4.69
CA VAL A 495 15.34 -35.76 -6.01
C VAL A 495 14.98 -34.46 -6.76
N GLN A 496 14.09 -33.65 -6.20
CA GLN A 496 13.65 -32.37 -6.78
C GLN A 496 14.18 -31.17 -5.99
N ASP A 497 14.20 -31.24 -4.66
CA ASP A 497 14.77 -30.23 -3.74
C ASP A 497 16.30 -30.40 -3.67
N VAL A 498 16.94 -30.06 -4.79
CA VAL A 498 18.37 -30.26 -5.07
C VAL A 498 19.03 -28.99 -5.59
N GLY A 499 18.48 -27.83 -5.23
CA GLY A 499 19.03 -26.52 -5.53
C GLY A 499 18.82 -26.01 -6.96
N LEU A 500 19.43 -24.85 -7.21
CA LEU A 500 19.32 -24.12 -8.46
C LEU A 500 20.13 -24.74 -9.61
N ASP A 501 21.09 -25.61 -9.35
CA ASP A 501 21.79 -26.36 -10.39
C ASP A 501 21.04 -27.64 -10.80
N GLY A 502 20.08 -28.05 -9.98
CA GLY A 502 19.28 -29.25 -10.15
C GLY A 502 20.04 -30.54 -9.90
N LEU A 503 21.21 -30.52 -9.25
CA LEU A 503 22.07 -31.68 -9.05
C LEU A 503 22.07 -32.11 -7.59
N SER A 504 22.06 -33.42 -7.33
CA SER A 504 22.38 -33.90 -5.98
C SER A 504 23.89 -33.79 -5.69
N ASP A 505 24.28 -33.76 -4.41
CA ASP A 505 25.69 -33.76 -3.96
C ASP A 505 26.59 -34.76 -4.73
N GLY A 506 26.06 -35.96 -5.03
CA GLY A 506 26.78 -37.01 -5.75
C GLY A 506 27.00 -36.73 -7.25
N GLU A 507 26.14 -35.91 -7.86
CA GLU A 507 26.23 -35.46 -9.25
C GLU A 507 27.05 -34.18 -9.39
N GLU A 508 27.00 -33.30 -8.39
CA GLU A 508 27.69 -32.00 -8.38
C GLU A 508 29.20 -32.12 -8.61
N GLY A 509 29.84 -33.17 -8.10
CA GLY A 509 31.29 -33.38 -8.25
C GLY A 509 31.76 -33.46 -9.72
N ALA A 510 30.87 -33.76 -10.67
CA ALA A 510 31.16 -33.73 -12.10
C ALA A 510 31.21 -32.30 -12.67
N ILE A 511 30.45 -31.36 -12.09
CA ILE A 511 30.38 -29.96 -12.52
C ILE A 511 31.31 -29.09 -11.65
N TYR A 512 31.22 -29.17 -10.33
CA TYR A 512 32.01 -28.42 -9.37
C TYR A 512 33.32 -29.15 -9.03
N ASN A 513 34.06 -29.47 -10.09
CA ASN A 513 35.24 -30.33 -10.08
C ASN A 513 36.38 -29.88 -9.16
N ASN A 514 36.51 -28.58 -8.89
CA ASN A 514 37.55 -28.06 -7.99
C ASN A 514 37.27 -28.39 -6.51
N TYR A 515 36.03 -28.77 -6.21
CA TYR A 515 35.54 -29.07 -4.86
C TYR A 515 34.88 -30.45 -4.75
N ALA A 516 35.06 -31.32 -5.75
CA ALA A 516 34.47 -32.66 -5.80
C ALA A 516 34.89 -33.59 -4.64
N ASN A 517 35.94 -33.22 -3.91
CA ASN A 517 36.40 -33.90 -2.70
C ASN A 517 35.69 -33.44 -1.42
N LEU A 518 34.91 -32.35 -1.48
CA LEU A 518 34.11 -31.88 -0.37
C LEU A 518 32.76 -32.62 -0.34
N PRO A 519 32.13 -32.77 0.84
CA PRO A 519 30.81 -33.39 0.95
C PRO A 519 29.69 -32.66 0.20
N ASP A 520 29.89 -31.36 -0.05
CA ASP A 520 28.94 -30.45 -0.68
C ASP A 520 29.71 -29.64 -1.74
N PRO A 521 29.92 -30.17 -2.96
CA PRO A 521 30.71 -29.48 -3.99
C PRO A 521 30.13 -28.11 -4.41
N ALA A 522 28.82 -27.93 -4.43
CA ALA A 522 28.13 -26.68 -4.79
C ALA A 522 28.01 -25.67 -3.64
N ALA A 523 28.25 -26.06 -2.38
CA ALA A 523 28.03 -25.24 -1.18
C ALA A 523 26.56 -24.83 -0.94
N ASP A 524 25.60 -25.59 -1.42
CA ASP A 524 24.18 -25.25 -1.44
C ASP A 524 23.31 -26.14 -0.54
N ASN A 525 23.90 -27.00 0.30
CA ASN A 525 23.18 -27.80 1.28
C ASN A 525 22.57 -26.95 2.41
N TYR A 526 21.27 -27.13 2.63
CA TYR A 526 20.51 -26.51 3.71
C TYR A 526 20.82 -27.16 5.07
N GLN A 527 20.81 -26.33 6.12
CA GLN A 527 20.80 -26.82 7.49
C GLN A 527 19.88 -25.98 8.38
N TYR A 528 18.96 -26.66 9.09
CA TYR A 528 18.08 -25.99 10.04
C TYR A 528 18.88 -25.49 11.27
N TYR A 529 18.60 -24.26 11.72
CA TYR A 529 19.40 -23.59 12.76
C TYR A 529 19.35 -24.29 14.13
N LEU A 530 18.30 -25.06 14.45
CA LEU A 530 18.26 -25.87 15.68
C LEU A 530 19.06 -27.17 15.55
N GLN A 531 19.19 -27.70 14.33
CA GLN A 531 20.00 -28.89 14.04
C GLN A 531 21.50 -28.59 14.02
N ALA A 532 21.86 -27.40 13.54
CA ALA A 532 23.24 -26.93 13.52
C ALA A 532 23.82 -26.81 14.93
N THR A 533 25.14 -26.91 15.06
CA THR A 533 25.85 -26.76 16.34
C THR A 533 26.73 -25.52 16.33
N GLY A 534 26.97 -24.93 17.49
CA GLY A 534 27.80 -23.73 17.63
C GLY A 534 26.98 -22.55 18.16
N ASP A 535 27.58 -21.36 18.04
CA ASP A 535 26.93 -20.09 18.37
C ASP A 535 25.76 -19.78 17.43
N VAL A 536 25.05 -18.69 17.70
CA VAL A 536 23.86 -18.30 16.92
C VAL A 536 24.23 -18.05 15.45
N LEU A 537 25.35 -17.40 15.15
CA LEU A 537 25.75 -17.09 13.77
C LEU A 537 26.06 -18.37 12.99
N GLN A 538 26.82 -19.30 13.58
CA GLN A 538 27.15 -20.59 12.96
C GLN A 538 25.90 -21.41 12.68
N ARG A 539 24.88 -21.33 13.55
CA ARG A 539 23.62 -22.04 13.35
C ARG A 539 22.82 -21.55 12.14
N TYR A 540 22.87 -20.24 11.85
CA TYR A 540 22.19 -19.67 10.69
C TYR A 540 23.01 -19.69 9.40
N LYS A 541 24.29 -20.06 9.48
CA LYS A 541 25.24 -19.99 8.36
C LYS A 541 24.75 -20.68 7.08
N ASN A 542 24.12 -21.86 7.19
CA ASN A 542 23.59 -22.62 6.06
C ASN A 542 22.06 -22.60 5.97
N TYR A 543 21.39 -21.71 6.70
CA TYR A 543 19.93 -21.67 6.76
C TYR A 543 19.28 -21.10 5.49
N ASN A 544 20.02 -20.39 4.65
CA ASN A 544 19.50 -19.82 3.40
C ASN A 544 19.78 -20.68 2.17
N ASN A 545 20.56 -21.75 2.33
CA ASN A 545 20.91 -22.66 1.26
C ASN A 545 19.66 -23.41 0.72
N VAL A 546 19.77 -23.94 -0.49
CA VAL A 546 18.61 -24.33 -1.31
C VAL A 546 18.36 -25.84 -1.32
N GLN A 547 19.40 -26.67 -1.41
CA GLN A 547 19.23 -28.12 -1.42
C GLN A 547 18.73 -28.63 -0.06
N ASN A 548 17.61 -29.36 -0.07
CA ASN A 548 16.89 -29.89 1.09
C ASN A 548 16.30 -28.81 2.02
N ASN A 549 15.97 -27.62 1.49
CA ASN A 549 15.40 -26.54 2.30
C ASN A 549 13.88 -26.66 2.50
N SER A 550 13.25 -27.66 1.88
CA SER A 550 11.81 -27.92 1.92
C SER A 550 11.49 -29.40 2.24
N PRO A 551 11.95 -29.96 3.36
CA PRO A 551 11.61 -31.33 3.75
C PRO A 551 10.08 -31.53 3.91
N VAL A 552 9.58 -32.70 3.51
CA VAL A 552 8.17 -33.09 3.69
C VAL A 552 7.86 -33.36 5.16
N ASP A 553 8.72 -34.14 5.83
CA ASP A 553 8.57 -34.49 7.23
C ASP A 553 9.23 -33.43 8.12
N VAL A 554 8.41 -32.72 8.89
CA VAL A 554 8.88 -31.68 9.81
C VAL A 554 8.87 -32.19 11.27
N THR A 555 9.94 -31.88 12.00
CA THR A 555 10.06 -32.14 13.43
C THR A 555 10.36 -30.83 14.17
N ASN A 556 10.61 -30.87 15.48
CA ASN A 556 11.03 -29.66 16.20
C ASN A 556 12.44 -29.21 15.80
N ASP A 557 13.33 -30.15 15.51
CA ASP A 557 14.75 -29.89 15.25
C ASP A 557 15.13 -30.08 13.78
N ASN A 558 14.16 -30.35 12.90
CA ASN A 558 14.38 -30.43 11.46
C ASN A 558 13.15 -29.86 10.73
N ARG A 559 13.31 -28.70 10.11
CA ARG A 559 12.26 -27.99 9.37
C ARG A 559 12.89 -27.32 8.16
N GLY A 560 12.10 -27.14 7.11
CA GLY A 560 12.47 -26.27 6.00
C GLY A 560 12.36 -24.80 6.33
N ASN A 561 13.08 -23.96 5.59
CA ASN A 561 12.83 -22.52 5.55
C ASN A 561 11.69 -22.17 4.57
N SER A 562 11.31 -23.11 3.69
CA SER A 562 10.30 -22.96 2.65
C SER A 562 9.50 -24.26 2.48
N THR A 563 8.33 -24.16 1.85
CA THR A 563 7.57 -25.31 1.33
C THR A 563 7.39 -25.23 -0.19
N THR A 564 7.89 -24.17 -0.82
CA THR A 564 7.82 -23.94 -2.26
C THR A 564 9.18 -24.23 -2.88
N PRO A 565 9.22 -24.74 -4.12
CA PRO A 565 10.48 -24.95 -4.84
C PRO A 565 11.25 -23.66 -4.99
N ASP A 566 12.57 -23.78 -5.00
CA ASP A 566 13.46 -22.73 -5.44
C ASP A 566 13.37 -22.58 -6.96
N VAL A 567 13.23 -21.32 -7.38
CA VAL A 567 12.91 -20.91 -8.74
C VAL A 567 13.68 -19.63 -9.08
N GLU A 568 14.22 -19.57 -10.29
CA GLU A 568 14.78 -18.34 -10.87
C GLU A 568 13.66 -17.45 -11.45
N ASP A 569 12.70 -17.12 -10.58
CA ASP A 569 11.54 -16.25 -10.82
C ASP A 569 11.13 -15.66 -9.46
N ILE A 570 11.70 -14.50 -9.13
CA ILE A 570 11.63 -13.91 -7.78
C ILE A 570 10.32 -13.14 -7.60
N ASN A 571 9.80 -12.55 -8.68
CA ASN A 571 8.54 -11.79 -8.67
C ASN A 571 7.30 -12.68 -8.93
N ARG A 572 7.49 -13.95 -9.31
CA ARG A 572 6.45 -14.94 -9.62
C ARG A 572 5.58 -14.57 -10.81
N ASP A 573 6.14 -13.90 -11.82
CA ASP A 573 5.42 -13.56 -13.06
C ASP A 573 5.41 -14.72 -14.10
N ASN A 574 6.01 -15.86 -13.75
CA ASN A 574 6.20 -17.08 -14.55
C ASN A 574 7.26 -16.96 -15.66
N THR A 575 7.94 -15.81 -15.76
CA THR A 575 9.09 -15.61 -16.62
C THR A 575 10.35 -15.39 -15.78
N MET A 576 11.51 -15.45 -16.42
CA MET A 576 12.78 -15.11 -15.77
C MET A 576 13.27 -13.84 -16.45
N ASN A 577 13.41 -12.76 -15.68
CA ASN A 577 13.96 -11.53 -16.20
C ASN A 577 15.49 -11.58 -16.17
N THR A 578 16.14 -11.48 -17.33
CA THR A 578 17.62 -11.49 -17.43
C THR A 578 18.20 -10.08 -17.60
N VAL A 579 17.38 -9.04 -17.47
CA VAL A 579 17.78 -7.66 -17.71
C VAL A 579 18.36 -7.05 -16.44
N ASN A 580 19.49 -6.35 -16.60
CA ASN A 580 20.05 -5.49 -15.57
C ASN A 580 19.92 -4.03 -16.00
N ALA A 581 19.03 -3.30 -15.35
CA ALA A 581 18.79 -1.87 -15.48
C ALA A 581 18.37 -1.30 -14.13
N TYR A 582 19.33 -0.93 -13.30
CA TYR A 582 19.12 -0.46 -11.93
C TYR A 582 19.97 0.76 -11.59
N TYR A 583 19.53 1.48 -10.56
CA TYR A 583 20.33 2.48 -9.87
C TYR A 583 21.07 1.83 -8.71
N GLU A 584 22.35 2.17 -8.54
CA GLU A 584 23.19 1.68 -7.44
C GLU A 584 23.39 2.79 -6.41
N TYR A 585 23.14 2.48 -5.14
CA TYR A 585 23.40 3.34 -3.99
C TYR A 585 24.38 2.63 -3.06
N SER A 586 25.52 3.26 -2.75
CA SER A 586 26.56 2.66 -1.91
C SER A 586 26.65 3.34 -0.55
N ILE A 587 26.78 2.55 0.51
CA ILE A 587 27.02 2.99 1.89
C ILE A 587 28.38 2.45 2.34
N ASP A 588 29.22 3.33 2.87
CA ASP A 588 30.53 2.94 3.41
C ASP A 588 30.38 2.36 4.82
N LEU A 589 30.94 1.17 5.03
CA LEU A 589 31.04 0.53 6.34
C LEU A 589 32.45 0.75 6.86
N LYS A 590 32.59 1.72 7.77
CA LYS A 590 33.87 2.11 8.39
C LYS A 590 33.67 2.47 9.86
N PRO A 591 34.69 2.36 10.72
CA PRO A 591 34.59 2.86 12.09
C PRO A 591 34.49 4.39 12.11
N GLY A 592 33.80 4.93 13.12
CA GLY A 592 33.75 6.38 13.37
C GLY A 592 32.88 7.17 12.39
N VAL A 593 31.79 6.59 11.90
CA VAL A 593 30.79 7.27 11.07
C VAL A 593 30.19 8.46 11.86
N ALA A 594 30.21 9.64 11.25
CA ALA A 594 29.58 10.84 11.78
C ALA A 594 28.18 11.05 11.18
N ILE A 595 27.34 11.86 11.83
CA ILE A 595 25.98 12.21 11.33
C ILE A 595 26.03 12.89 9.93
N THR A 596 27.19 13.39 9.53
CA THR A 596 27.41 14.08 8.25
C THR A 596 27.99 13.19 7.15
N ASP A 597 28.38 11.95 7.47
CA ASP A 597 28.72 10.92 6.47
C ASP A 597 27.44 10.36 5.86
#